data_AF-A0AAJ2PNN8-F1
#
_entry.id   AF-A0AAJ2PNN8-F1
#
_cell.length_a   1.000
_cell.length_b   1.000
_cell.length_c   1.000
_cell.angle_alpha   90.00
_cell.angle_beta   90.00
_cell.angle_gamma   90.00
#
_symmetry.space_group_name_H-M   'P 1'
#
loop_
_entity.id
_entity.type
_entity.pdbx_description
1 polymer ?
#
loop_
_entity_poly.entity_id
_entity_poly.type
_entity_poly.pdbx_seq_one_letter_code
_entity_poly.pdbx_strand_id
1 'polypeptide(L)'
;MDGIVFGMCGLFGIWGTALSARDAWRQRTRNEYRIARFARAVAFGVCTAGVTLAVPFVENIVESATGMNNAGKLGAHIFAVLWCGSLQLMLVDWSYNQDVLKASLYARVAFAVCVLAAMLPLFASTTENSMEFTTEYASIPGVTVYLMVYLGYVAVTCGEIAFLCSGMALVARRGRHTWSARGLALSTVSALLGVAYAASKGSYLVAHYLGHPWSLDKEEIVSPVLAGLAVITLITGLTMAMVGRRLASRKVPVSST
;
A
#
# COMPACT_ATOMS: atom_id res chain seq x y z
N MET A 1 18.74 -7.33 7.10
CA MET A 1 18.57 -6.87 5.69
C MET A 1 17.45 -5.84 5.58
N ASP A 2 16.42 -5.97 6.41
CA ASP A 2 15.19 -5.17 6.40
C ASP A 2 15.44 -3.68 6.59
N GLY A 3 16.36 -3.30 7.49
CA GLY A 3 16.72 -1.89 7.70
C GLY A 3 17.24 -1.18 6.44
N ILE A 4 17.95 -1.88 5.55
CA ILE A 4 18.46 -1.30 4.30
C ILE A 4 17.32 -1.16 3.29
N VAL A 5 16.49 -2.20 3.13
CA VAL A 5 15.35 -2.20 2.21
C VAL A 5 14.34 -1.12 2.60
N PHE A 6 13.93 -1.09 3.87
CA PHE A 6 12.98 -0.10 4.38
C PHE A 6 13.57 1.30 4.47
N GLY A 7 14.87 1.44 4.76
CA GLY A 7 15.57 2.72 4.70
C GLY A 7 15.56 3.33 3.29
N MET A 8 15.85 2.54 2.25
CA MET A 8 15.73 3.00 0.86
C MET A 8 14.28 3.34 0.49
N CYS A 9 13.31 2.53 0.92
CA CYS A 9 11.89 2.81 0.70
C CYS A 9 11.46 4.12 1.38
N GLY A 10 11.98 4.42 2.58
CA GLY A 10 11.74 5.66 3.29
C GLY A 10 12.22 6.88 2.51
N LEU A 11 13.43 6.84 1.95
CA LEU A 11 13.97 7.95 1.13
C LEU A 11 13.12 8.18 -0.13
N PHE A 12 12.76 7.11 -0.85
CA PHE A 12 11.86 7.18 -2.00
C PHE A 12 10.46 7.69 -1.62
N GLY A 13 9.96 7.27 -0.46
CA GLY A 13 8.69 7.68 0.12
C GLY A 13 8.66 9.18 0.44
N ILE A 14 9.68 9.70 1.13
CA ILE A 14 9.81 11.12 1.46
C ILE A 14 9.78 11.96 0.19
N TRP A 15 10.59 11.57 -0.81
CA TRP A 15 10.64 12.27 -2.09
C TRP A 15 9.29 12.26 -2.81
N GLY A 16 8.65 11.09 -2.91
CA GLY A 16 7.34 10.93 -3.53
C GLY A 16 6.26 11.75 -2.82
N THR A 17 6.25 11.72 -1.49
CA THR A 17 5.31 12.45 -0.63
C THR A 17 5.46 13.95 -0.82
N ALA A 18 6.68 14.49 -0.74
CA ALA A 18 6.94 15.91 -0.93
C ALA A 18 6.49 16.40 -2.30
N LEU A 19 6.78 15.66 -3.37
CA LEU A 19 6.33 15.99 -4.72
C LEU A 19 4.81 15.93 -4.87
N SER A 20 4.17 14.92 -4.29
CA SER A 20 2.71 14.72 -4.40
C SER A 20 1.94 15.73 -3.56
N ALA A 21 2.41 16.05 -2.36
CA ALA A 21 1.82 17.07 -1.49
C ALA A 21 1.96 18.47 -2.10
N ARG A 22 3.14 18.80 -2.64
CA ARG A 22 3.36 20.07 -3.36
C ARG A 22 2.43 20.20 -4.57
N ASP A 23 2.24 19.12 -5.31
CA ASP A 23 1.33 19.10 -6.46
C ASP A 23 -0.14 19.22 -6.04
N ALA A 24 -0.54 18.52 -4.98
CA ALA A 24 -1.86 18.63 -4.37
C ALA A 24 -2.18 20.06 -3.95
N TRP A 25 -1.23 20.71 -3.27
CA TRP A 25 -1.35 22.08 -2.83
C TRP A 25 -1.44 23.07 -4.00
N ARG A 26 -0.55 22.95 -4.99
CA ARG A 26 -0.50 23.85 -6.16
C ARG A 26 -1.77 23.81 -7.00
N GLN A 27 -2.41 22.65 -7.10
CA GLN A 27 -3.58 22.45 -7.94
C GLN A 27 -4.89 22.41 -7.13
N ARG A 28 -4.88 22.85 -5.86
CA ARG A 28 -6.04 22.75 -4.95
C ARG A 28 -7.32 23.40 -5.48
N THR A 29 -7.20 24.40 -6.35
CA THR A 29 -8.33 25.13 -6.96
C THR A 29 -8.93 24.43 -8.19
N ARG A 30 -8.29 23.38 -8.73
CA ARG A 30 -8.82 22.60 -9.86
C ARG A 30 -9.70 21.47 -9.35
N ASN A 31 -10.93 21.41 -9.84
CA ASN A 31 -11.94 20.42 -9.42
C ASN A 31 -11.73 19.03 -10.03
N GLU A 32 -11.08 18.94 -11.19
CA GLU A 32 -10.75 17.66 -11.83
C GLU A 32 -9.79 16.82 -10.98
N TYR A 33 -10.16 15.56 -10.72
CA TYR A 33 -9.38 14.56 -9.98
C TYR A 33 -8.91 15.03 -8.60
N ARG A 34 -9.73 15.84 -7.91
CA ARG A 34 -9.39 16.40 -6.61
C ARG A 34 -9.13 15.31 -5.59
N ILE A 35 -9.99 14.29 -5.54
CA ILE A 35 -9.87 13.17 -4.58
C ILE A 35 -8.59 12.38 -4.85
N ALA A 36 -8.36 11.97 -6.10
CA ALA A 36 -7.16 11.23 -6.47
C ALA A 36 -5.86 11.96 -6.14
N ARG A 37 -5.83 13.28 -6.29
CA ARG A 37 -4.62 14.08 -6.01
C ARG A 37 -4.24 14.05 -4.53
N PHE A 38 -5.23 14.24 -3.65
CA PHE A 38 -5.02 14.18 -2.20
C PHE A 38 -4.81 12.74 -1.72
N ALA A 39 -5.61 11.79 -2.20
CA ALA A 39 -5.49 10.37 -1.86
C ALA A 39 -4.10 9.82 -2.20
N ARG A 40 -3.49 10.25 -3.32
CA ARG A 40 -2.10 9.90 -3.65
C ARG A 40 -1.09 10.48 -2.66
N ALA A 41 -1.23 11.75 -2.30
CA ALA A 41 -0.33 12.40 -1.35
C ALA A 41 -0.41 11.73 0.02
N VAL A 42 -1.63 11.40 0.46
CA VAL A 42 -1.87 10.60 1.65
C VAL A 42 -1.21 9.23 1.50
N ALA A 43 -1.47 8.50 0.41
CA ALA A 43 -0.91 7.17 0.14
C ALA A 43 0.63 7.15 0.27
N PHE A 44 1.32 8.11 -0.33
CA PHE A 44 2.78 8.18 -0.22
C PHE A 44 3.24 8.55 1.19
N GLY A 45 2.54 9.48 1.86
CA GLY A 45 2.85 9.88 3.23
C GLY A 45 2.69 8.73 4.22
N VAL A 46 1.56 8.02 4.17
CA VAL A 46 1.31 6.85 5.03
C VAL A 46 2.24 5.69 4.70
N CYS A 47 2.56 5.47 3.42
CA CYS A 47 3.55 4.46 3.02
C CYS A 47 4.92 4.78 3.64
N THR A 48 5.35 6.04 3.54
CA THR A 48 6.62 6.52 4.12
C THR A 48 6.64 6.30 5.63
N ALA A 49 5.59 6.72 6.34
CA ALA A 49 5.48 6.52 7.78
C ALA A 49 5.52 5.03 8.15
N GLY A 50 4.79 4.18 7.42
CA GLY A 50 4.75 2.74 7.65
C GLY A 50 6.12 2.07 7.45
N VAL A 51 6.83 2.37 6.35
CA VAL A 51 8.18 1.80 6.13
C VAL A 51 9.19 2.34 7.13
N THR A 52 9.05 3.58 7.60
CA THR A 52 9.90 4.13 8.67
C THR A 52 9.67 3.40 9.99
N LEU A 53 8.42 3.09 10.35
CA LEU A 53 8.12 2.29 11.54
C LEU A 53 8.63 0.85 11.46
N ALA A 54 8.76 0.30 10.25
CA ALA A 54 9.31 -1.04 10.03
C ALA A 54 10.85 -1.10 10.11
N VAL A 55 11.54 0.02 10.34
CA VAL A 55 12.98 0.03 10.58
C VAL A 55 13.24 -0.39 12.04
N PRO A 56 14.05 -1.42 12.32
CA PRO A 56 14.24 -1.93 13.69
C PRO A 56 14.66 -0.86 14.70
N PHE A 57 15.50 0.08 14.27
CA PHE A 57 15.90 1.22 15.11
C PHE A 57 14.72 2.12 15.52
N VAL A 58 13.81 2.40 14.58
CA VAL A 58 12.63 3.24 14.85
C VAL A 58 11.61 2.47 15.66
N GLU A 59 11.40 1.19 15.36
CA GLU A 59 10.55 0.28 16.14
C GLU A 59 10.95 0.31 17.62
N ASN A 60 12.22 0.07 17.93
CA ASN A 60 12.74 0.11 19.30
C ASN A 60 12.49 1.46 20.01
N ILE A 61 12.65 2.57 19.28
CA ILE A 61 12.35 3.91 19.84
C ILE A 61 10.87 4.04 20.17
N VAL A 62 9.99 3.65 19.25
CA VAL A 62 8.53 3.76 19.41
C VAL A 62 8.05 2.88 20.55
N GLU A 63 8.56 1.66 20.67
CA GLU A 63 8.23 0.75 21.78
C GLU A 63 8.71 1.32 23.11
N SER A 64 9.94 1.82 23.18
CA SER A 64 10.48 2.46 24.40
C SER A 64 9.69 3.70 24.82
N ALA A 65 9.18 4.49 23.86
CA ALA A 65 8.44 5.70 24.13
C ALA A 65 6.98 5.44 24.51
N THR A 66 6.35 4.42 23.94
CA THR A 66 4.95 4.06 24.20
C THR A 66 4.79 3.10 25.37
N GLY A 67 5.85 2.37 25.73
CA GLY A 67 5.79 1.26 26.69
C GLY A 67 5.00 0.06 26.17
N MET A 68 4.62 0.05 24.88
CA MET A 68 3.83 -1.00 24.25
C MET A 68 4.73 -1.83 23.33
N ASN A 69 4.86 -3.12 23.64
CA ASN A 69 5.52 -4.07 22.74
C ASN A 69 4.75 -4.17 21.42
N ASN A 70 5.46 -4.23 20.28
CA ASN A 70 4.92 -4.25 18.92
C ASN A 70 4.22 -2.96 18.46
N ALA A 71 4.39 -1.84 19.15
CA ALA A 71 3.79 -0.58 18.72
C ALA A 71 4.24 -0.18 17.31
N GLY A 72 5.52 -0.43 16.97
CA GLY A 72 6.06 -0.20 15.62
C GLY A 72 5.36 -1.06 14.56
N LYS A 73 5.24 -2.37 14.80
CA LYS A 73 4.56 -3.33 13.90
C LYS A 73 3.08 -3.03 13.72
N LEU A 74 2.35 -2.77 14.81
CA LEU A 74 0.94 -2.37 14.73
C LEU A 74 0.80 -1.09 13.89
N GLY A 75 1.64 -0.10 14.15
CA GLY A 75 1.66 1.14 13.37
C GLY A 75 1.94 0.88 11.90
N ALA A 76 2.93 0.05 11.58
CA ALA A 76 3.26 -0.33 10.20
C ALA A 76 2.07 -0.99 9.49
N HIS A 77 1.37 -1.92 10.14
CA HIS A 77 0.17 -2.57 9.57
C HIS A 77 -0.99 -1.59 9.37
N ILE A 78 -1.25 -0.69 10.34
CA ILE A 78 -2.27 0.36 10.20
C ILE A 78 -1.93 1.25 9.00
N PHE A 79 -0.68 1.70 8.87
CA PHE A 79 -0.24 2.50 7.74
C PHE A 79 -0.34 1.74 6.41
N ALA A 80 -0.07 0.44 6.37
CA ALA A 80 -0.26 -0.39 5.19
C ALA A 80 -1.75 -0.48 4.78
N VAL A 81 -2.66 -0.61 5.74
CA VAL A 81 -4.11 -0.60 5.49
C VAL A 81 -4.56 0.75 4.91
N LEU A 82 -4.12 1.84 5.53
CA LEU A 82 -4.40 3.21 5.07
C LEU A 82 -3.78 3.49 3.68
N TRP A 83 -2.59 2.94 3.42
CA TRP A 83 -1.92 3.05 2.14
C TRP A 83 -2.74 2.40 1.03
N CYS A 84 -3.13 1.13 1.21
CA CYS A 84 -3.95 0.40 0.25
C CYS A 84 -5.30 1.08 0.03
N GLY A 85 -5.97 1.49 1.11
CA GLY A 85 -7.24 2.21 1.03
C GLY A 85 -7.11 3.51 0.24
N SER A 86 -6.07 4.32 0.52
CA SER A 86 -5.82 5.57 -0.19
C SER A 86 -5.57 5.36 -1.69
N LEU A 87 -4.84 4.30 -2.06
CA LEU A 87 -4.63 3.92 -3.46
C LEU A 87 -5.94 3.51 -4.14
N GLN A 88 -6.79 2.73 -3.48
CA GLN A 88 -8.09 2.38 -4.03
C GLN A 88 -8.97 3.61 -4.24
N LEU A 89 -9.03 4.54 -3.29
CA LEU A 89 -9.79 5.80 -3.46
C LEU A 89 -9.27 6.60 -4.66
N MET A 90 -7.96 6.67 -4.84
CA MET A 90 -7.34 7.32 -5.99
C MET A 90 -7.74 6.65 -7.32
N LEU A 91 -7.70 5.32 -7.39
CA LEU A 91 -8.00 4.60 -8.63
C LEU A 91 -9.49 4.62 -8.96
N VAL A 92 -10.38 4.61 -7.95
CA VAL A 92 -11.82 4.75 -8.16
C VAL A 92 -12.13 6.12 -8.75
N ASP A 93 -11.55 7.20 -8.22
CA ASP A 93 -11.71 8.56 -8.77
C ASP A 93 -11.13 8.68 -10.20
N TRP A 94 -10.19 7.81 -10.59
CA TRP A 94 -9.66 7.76 -11.96
C TRP A 94 -10.49 6.93 -12.94
N SER A 95 -11.21 5.91 -12.47
CA SER A 95 -11.79 4.86 -13.33
C SER A 95 -13.30 4.80 -13.34
N TYR A 96 -13.98 5.28 -12.28
CA TYR A 96 -15.43 5.18 -12.15
C TYR A 96 -16.15 6.46 -12.61
N ASN A 97 -17.36 6.26 -13.14
CA ASN A 97 -18.29 7.36 -13.43
C ASN A 97 -18.77 8.02 -12.13
N GLN A 98 -19.10 9.32 -12.21
CA GLN A 98 -19.49 10.12 -11.04
C GLN A 98 -20.74 9.57 -10.32
N ASP A 99 -21.63 8.89 -11.04
CA ASP A 99 -22.89 8.36 -10.50
C ASP A 99 -22.67 7.26 -9.44
N VAL A 100 -21.63 6.42 -9.64
CA VAL A 100 -21.29 5.30 -8.75
C VAL A 100 -20.06 5.60 -7.87
N LEU A 101 -19.44 6.76 -8.05
CA LEU A 101 -18.21 7.16 -7.37
C LEU A 101 -18.41 7.18 -5.84
N LYS A 102 -19.44 7.85 -5.33
CA LYS A 102 -19.67 7.99 -3.88
C LYS A 102 -19.85 6.64 -3.20
N ALA A 103 -20.72 5.78 -3.73
CA ALA A 103 -20.96 4.45 -3.19
C ALA A 103 -19.67 3.60 -3.19
N SER A 104 -18.90 3.64 -4.29
CA SER A 104 -17.63 2.92 -4.42
C SER A 104 -16.56 3.42 -3.45
N LEU A 105 -16.52 4.72 -3.14
CA LEU A 105 -15.62 5.29 -2.14
C LEU A 105 -16.05 4.87 -0.73
N TYR A 106 -17.34 4.97 -0.39
CA TYR A 106 -17.85 4.57 0.92
C TYR A 106 -17.61 3.09 1.20
N ALA A 107 -17.82 2.21 0.21
CA ALA A 107 -17.56 0.78 0.38
C ALA A 107 -16.11 0.48 0.76
N ARG A 108 -15.14 1.18 0.15
CA ARG A 108 -13.70 1.01 0.44
C ARG A 108 -13.30 1.58 1.79
N VAL A 109 -13.83 2.75 2.13
CA VAL A 109 -13.63 3.33 3.48
C VAL A 109 -14.23 2.41 4.54
N ALA A 110 -15.46 1.93 4.34
CA ALA A 110 -16.11 1.01 5.26
C ALA A 110 -15.31 -0.29 5.41
N PHE A 111 -14.82 -0.88 4.32
CA PHE A 111 -14.00 -2.08 4.38
C PHE A 111 -12.70 -1.86 5.16
N ALA A 112 -11.99 -0.76 4.91
CA ALA A 112 -10.78 -0.40 5.66
C ALA A 112 -11.09 -0.17 7.16
N VAL A 113 -12.18 0.52 7.48
CA VAL A 113 -12.61 0.76 8.87
C VAL A 113 -12.96 -0.56 9.57
N CYS A 114 -13.70 -1.47 8.91
CA CYS A 114 -14.02 -2.78 9.47
C CYS A 114 -12.76 -3.60 9.75
N VAL A 115 -11.77 -3.57 8.85
CA VAL A 115 -10.50 -4.28 9.03
C VAL A 115 -9.71 -3.70 10.20
N LEU A 116 -9.58 -2.37 10.29
CA LEU A 116 -8.92 -1.72 11.43
C LEU A 116 -9.64 -2.01 12.75
N ALA A 117 -10.97 -1.97 12.74
CA ALA A 117 -11.79 -2.29 13.91
C ALA A 117 -11.70 -3.76 14.33
N ALA A 118 -11.38 -4.68 13.41
CA ALA A 118 -11.10 -6.08 13.74
C ALA A 118 -9.66 -6.29 14.24
N MET A 119 -8.68 -5.60 13.64
CA MET A 119 -7.27 -5.74 14.00
C MET A 119 -6.96 -5.21 15.40
N LEU A 120 -7.55 -4.09 15.82
CA LEU A 120 -7.22 -3.45 17.11
C LEU A 120 -7.59 -4.31 18.33
N PRO A 121 -8.80 -4.90 18.45
CA PRO A 121 -9.12 -5.82 19.54
C PRO A 121 -8.28 -7.09 19.52
N LEU A 122 -8.03 -7.66 18.33
CA LEU A 122 -7.18 -8.85 18.18
C LEU A 122 -5.74 -8.58 18.64
N PHE A 123 -5.22 -7.39 18.34
CA PHE A 123 -3.93 -6.95 18.87
C PHE A 123 -4.00 -6.85 20.39
N ALA A 124 -4.93 -6.07 20.93
CA ALA A 124 -5.06 -5.84 22.37
C ALA A 124 -5.25 -7.13 23.18
N SER A 125 -5.94 -8.13 22.64
CA SER A 125 -6.16 -9.41 23.33
C SER A 125 -4.99 -10.38 23.25
N THR A 126 -4.06 -10.18 22.31
CA THR A 126 -2.97 -11.14 22.01
C THR A 126 -1.59 -10.58 22.39
N THR A 127 -1.45 -9.28 22.58
CA THR A 127 -0.18 -8.66 22.97
C THR A 127 0.23 -9.09 24.37
N GLU A 128 1.34 -9.83 24.48
CA GLU A 128 2.06 -10.07 25.74
C GLU A 128 3.52 -9.60 25.63
N ASN A 129 4.22 -9.55 26.75
CA ASN A 129 5.52 -8.88 26.90
C ASN A 129 6.70 -9.47 26.10
N SER A 130 6.50 -10.58 25.40
CA SER A 130 7.58 -11.28 24.67
C SER A 130 7.14 -11.85 23.31
N MET A 131 6.00 -11.42 22.77
CA MET A 131 5.50 -11.92 21.49
C MET A 131 5.64 -10.87 20.42
N GLU A 132 5.96 -11.26 19.19
CA GLU A 132 5.91 -10.36 18.05
C GLU A 132 4.75 -10.70 17.11
N PHE A 133 4.14 -9.69 16.48
CA PHE A 133 3.10 -9.91 15.45
C PHE A 133 3.74 -10.24 14.09
N THR A 134 4.54 -11.32 14.08
CA THR A 134 5.30 -11.81 12.94
C THR A 134 4.99 -13.29 12.68
N THR A 135 5.53 -13.82 11.60
CA THR A 135 5.41 -15.24 11.23
C THR A 135 6.13 -16.17 12.19
N GLU A 136 7.08 -15.67 12.98
CA GLU A 136 7.73 -16.40 14.08
C GLU A 136 6.71 -16.91 15.12
N TYR A 137 5.67 -16.12 15.40
CA TYR A 137 4.62 -16.45 16.37
C TYR A 137 3.36 -17.05 15.72
N ALA A 138 3.49 -17.66 14.54
CA ALA A 138 2.38 -18.30 13.82
C ALA A 138 1.72 -19.47 14.58
N SER A 139 2.38 -20.00 15.61
CA SER A 139 1.83 -21.00 16.52
C SER A 139 0.73 -20.45 17.43
N ILE A 140 0.64 -19.13 17.57
CA ILE A 140 -0.27 -18.46 18.49
C ILE A 140 -1.55 -18.07 17.74
N PRO A 141 -2.73 -18.63 18.11
CA PRO A 141 -3.95 -18.45 17.32
C PRO A 141 -4.33 -16.98 17.12
N GLY A 142 -4.17 -16.14 18.14
CA GLY A 142 -4.48 -14.71 18.05
C GLY A 142 -3.62 -13.96 17.02
N VAL A 143 -2.32 -14.26 16.97
CA VAL A 143 -1.38 -13.65 16.00
C VAL A 143 -1.73 -14.10 14.59
N THR A 144 -2.02 -15.39 14.41
CA THR A 144 -2.40 -15.96 13.11
C THR A 144 -3.70 -15.36 12.59
N VAL A 145 -4.74 -15.23 13.43
CA VAL A 145 -6.01 -14.60 13.01
C VAL A 145 -5.80 -13.12 12.67
N TYR A 146 -5.04 -12.39 13.48
CA TYR A 146 -4.68 -10.99 13.22
C TYR A 146 -3.98 -10.85 11.86
N LEU A 147 -2.95 -11.66 11.60
CA LEU A 147 -2.18 -11.60 10.37
C LEU A 147 -3.04 -12.01 9.16
N MET A 148 -3.91 -13.00 9.30
CA MET A 148 -4.83 -13.41 8.21
C MET A 148 -5.82 -12.31 7.83
N VAL A 149 -6.38 -11.59 8.81
CA VAL A 149 -7.25 -10.43 8.55
C VAL A 149 -6.50 -9.35 7.78
N TYR A 150 -5.30 -9.00 8.25
CA TYR A 150 -4.44 -8.01 7.62
C TYR A 150 -4.03 -8.42 6.19
N LEU A 151 -3.50 -9.63 6.00
CA LEU A 151 -3.02 -10.13 4.72
C LEU A 151 -4.17 -10.33 3.73
N GLY A 152 -5.34 -10.74 4.21
CA GLY A 152 -6.55 -10.84 3.40
C GLY A 152 -6.94 -9.47 2.81
N TYR A 153 -6.91 -8.42 3.64
CA TYR A 153 -7.16 -7.07 3.16
C TYR A 153 -6.10 -6.62 2.13
N VAL A 154 -4.81 -6.86 2.39
CA VAL A 154 -3.75 -6.54 1.43
C VAL A 154 -3.95 -7.29 0.11
N ALA A 155 -4.25 -8.59 0.15
CA ALA A 155 -4.47 -9.39 -1.05
C ALA A 155 -5.64 -8.88 -1.89
N VAL A 156 -6.79 -8.60 -1.25
CA VAL A 156 -7.99 -8.08 -1.92
C VAL A 156 -7.72 -6.70 -2.53
N THR A 157 -7.18 -5.78 -1.73
CA THR A 157 -6.93 -4.40 -2.18
C THR A 157 -5.86 -4.34 -3.28
N CYS A 158 -4.77 -5.09 -3.16
CA CYS A 158 -3.77 -5.22 -4.22
C CYS A 158 -4.34 -5.89 -5.47
N GLY A 159 -5.19 -6.91 -5.34
CA GLY A 159 -5.88 -7.53 -6.48
C GLY A 159 -6.74 -6.53 -7.25
N GLU A 160 -7.53 -5.71 -6.55
CA GLU A 160 -8.30 -4.64 -7.17
C GLU A 160 -7.41 -3.59 -7.85
N ILE A 161 -6.33 -3.17 -7.20
CA ILE A 161 -5.37 -2.20 -7.77
C ILE A 161 -4.76 -2.76 -9.05
N ALA A 162 -4.36 -4.03 -9.07
CA ALA A 162 -3.81 -4.70 -10.25
C ALA A 162 -4.83 -4.69 -11.39
N PHE A 163 -6.08 -5.05 -11.10
CA PHE A 163 -7.19 -5.04 -12.06
C PHE A 163 -7.41 -3.65 -12.66
N LEU A 164 -7.63 -2.63 -11.82
CA LEU A 164 -7.90 -1.25 -12.27
C LEU A 164 -6.73 -0.65 -13.04
N CYS A 165 -5.50 -0.81 -12.54
CA CYS A 165 -4.30 -0.31 -13.23
C CYS A 165 -4.11 -0.98 -14.58
N SER A 166 -4.38 -2.28 -14.69
CA SER A 166 -4.22 -3.02 -15.94
C SER A 166 -5.22 -2.54 -17.00
N GLY A 167 -6.49 -2.36 -16.63
CA GLY A 167 -7.53 -1.82 -17.51
C GLY A 167 -7.19 -0.42 -18.00
N MET A 168 -6.79 0.47 -17.08
CA MET A 168 -6.37 1.83 -17.44
C MET A 168 -5.10 1.84 -18.30
N ALA A 169 -4.15 0.95 -18.05
CA ALA A 169 -2.94 0.83 -18.88
C ALA A 169 -3.30 0.46 -20.33
N LEU A 170 -4.23 -0.47 -20.53
CA LEU A 170 -4.71 -0.87 -21.86
C LEU A 170 -5.37 0.29 -22.59
N VAL A 171 -6.25 1.05 -21.91
CA VAL A 171 -6.90 2.24 -22.48
C VAL A 171 -5.86 3.30 -22.86
N ALA A 172 -4.90 3.59 -21.96
CA ALA A 172 -3.84 4.56 -22.23
C ALA A 172 -2.94 4.15 -23.41
N ARG A 173 -2.67 2.85 -23.60
CA ARG A 173 -1.93 2.34 -24.77
C ARG A 173 -2.67 2.61 -26.06
N ARG A 174 -3.98 2.34 -26.10
CA ARG A 174 -4.84 2.60 -27.27
C ARG A 174 -4.89 4.09 -27.61
N GLY A 175 -4.91 4.97 -26.60
CA GLY A 175 -4.83 6.42 -26.76
C GLY A 175 -3.43 6.97 -27.09
N ARG A 176 -2.43 6.13 -27.38
CA ARG A 176 -1.03 6.50 -27.66
C ARG A 176 -0.34 7.28 -26.52
N HIS A 177 -0.84 7.18 -25.28
CA HIS A 177 -0.23 7.76 -24.08
C HIS A 177 0.81 6.81 -23.48
N THR A 178 1.92 6.59 -24.21
CA THR A 178 2.92 5.55 -23.90
C THR A 178 3.52 5.65 -22.49
N TRP A 179 3.80 6.85 -22.00
CA TRP A 179 4.33 7.05 -20.64
C TRP A 179 3.31 6.72 -19.55
N SER A 180 2.05 7.11 -19.76
CA SER A 180 0.97 6.79 -18.82
C SER A 180 0.68 5.30 -18.77
N ALA A 181 0.66 4.65 -19.93
CA ALA A 181 0.52 3.21 -20.05
C ALA A 181 1.61 2.42 -19.33
N ARG A 182 2.88 2.85 -19.47
CA ARG A 182 4.01 2.18 -18.81
C ARG A 182 3.96 2.37 -17.29
N GLY A 183 3.63 3.57 -16.82
CA GLY A 183 3.49 3.83 -15.38
C GLY A 183 2.36 3.02 -14.73
N LEU A 184 1.21 2.91 -15.40
CA LEU A 184 0.09 2.08 -14.94
C LEU A 184 0.43 0.59 -14.99
N ALA A 185 1.11 0.11 -16.03
CA ALA A 185 1.58 -1.28 -16.09
C ALA A 185 2.58 -1.62 -14.98
N LEU A 186 3.50 -0.70 -14.66
CA LEU A 186 4.42 -0.86 -13.53
C LEU A 186 3.67 -0.87 -12.19
N SER A 187 2.60 -0.07 -12.07
CA SER A 187 1.71 -0.09 -10.89
C SER A 187 0.94 -1.41 -10.77
N THR A 188 0.55 -2.03 -11.89
CA THR A 188 0.00 -3.40 -11.89
C THR A 188 1.02 -4.42 -11.38
N VAL A 189 2.27 -4.36 -11.84
CA VAL A 189 3.34 -5.26 -11.36
C VAL A 189 3.55 -5.10 -9.86
N SER A 190 3.60 -3.86 -9.37
CA SER A 190 3.67 -3.56 -7.94
C SER A 190 2.54 -4.22 -7.15
N ALA A 191 1.30 -4.08 -7.62
CA ALA A 191 0.15 -4.65 -6.94
C ALA A 191 0.18 -6.18 -6.94
N LEU A 192 0.65 -6.81 -8.03
CA LEU A 192 0.88 -8.26 -8.07
C LEU A 192 1.96 -8.71 -7.09
N LEU A 193 3.02 -7.91 -6.88
CA LEU A 193 4.00 -8.18 -5.83
C LEU A 193 3.39 -8.08 -4.43
N GLY A 194 2.46 -7.15 -4.20
CA GLY A 194 1.69 -7.05 -2.95
C GLY A 194 0.80 -8.28 -2.72
N VAL A 195 0.14 -8.80 -3.76
CA VAL A 195 -0.60 -10.07 -3.69
C VAL A 195 0.34 -11.24 -3.41
N ALA A 196 1.49 -11.29 -4.07
CA ALA A 196 2.49 -12.34 -3.85
C ALA A 196 3.05 -12.31 -2.42
N TYR A 197 3.29 -11.13 -1.86
CA TYR A 197 3.65 -10.95 -0.45
C TYR A 197 2.58 -11.52 0.48
N ALA A 198 1.32 -11.13 0.26
CA ALA A 198 0.20 -11.58 1.07
C ALA A 198 0.00 -13.11 0.97
N ALA A 199 0.13 -13.66 -0.24
CA ALA A 199 0.05 -15.09 -0.49
C ALA A 199 1.21 -15.86 0.16
N SER A 200 2.44 -15.33 0.12
CA SER A 200 3.63 -15.94 0.74
C SER A 200 3.45 -16.04 2.26
N LYS A 201 3.21 -14.91 2.93
CA LYS A 201 2.94 -14.83 4.38
C LYS A 201 1.72 -15.68 4.77
N GLY A 202 0.61 -15.54 4.05
CA GLY A 202 -0.63 -16.25 4.36
C GLY A 202 -0.51 -17.77 4.19
N SER A 203 0.16 -18.21 3.13
CA SER A 203 0.42 -19.64 2.92
C SER A 203 1.34 -20.21 4.00
N TYR A 204 2.28 -19.42 4.54
CA TYR A 204 3.12 -19.85 5.66
C TYR A 204 2.27 -20.10 6.91
N LEU A 205 1.35 -19.18 7.23
CA LEU A 205 0.44 -19.33 8.36
C LEU A 205 -0.47 -20.56 8.22
N VAL A 206 -0.98 -20.82 7.01
CA VAL A 206 -1.78 -22.03 6.74
C VAL A 206 -0.93 -23.30 6.88
N ALA A 207 0.26 -23.32 6.29
CA ALA A 207 1.15 -24.47 6.36
C ALA A 207 1.59 -24.75 7.81
N HIS A 208 1.84 -23.70 8.59
CA HIS A 208 2.10 -23.78 10.02
C HIS A 208 0.90 -24.38 10.78
N TYR A 209 -0.32 -23.92 10.51
CA TYR A 209 -1.54 -24.47 11.12
C TYR A 209 -1.75 -25.96 10.78
N LEU A 210 -1.37 -26.38 9.57
CA LEU A 210 -1.43 -27.77 9.12
C LEU A 210 -0.27 -28.64 9.63
N GLY A 211 0.68 -28.08 10.41
CA GLY A 211 1.83 -28.81 10.93
C GLY A 211 2.94 -29.08 9.91
N HIS A 212 2.93 -28.38 8.78
CA HIS A 212 3.92 -28.52 7.70
C HIS A 212 4.57 -27.18 7.30
N PRO A 213 5.06 -26.34 8.24
CA PRO A 213 5.71 -25.09 7.89
C PRO A 213 7.00 -25.35 7.11
N TRP A 214 7.29 -24.50 6.11
CA TRP A 214 8.63 -24.45 5.53
C TRP A 214 9.57 -23.61 6.40
N SER A 215 10.84 -23.53 6.02
CA SER A 215 11.86 -22.77 6.77
C SER A 215 11.47 -21.29 6.93
N LEU A 216 11.43 -20.82 8.18
CA LEU A 216 11.13 -19.43 8.57
C LEU A 216 12.11 -18.45 7.92
N ASP A 217 13.41 -18.76 7.92
CA ASP A 217 14.45 -17.94 7.30
C ASP A 217 14.14 -17.57 5.84
N LYS A 218 13.56 -18.51 5.08
CA LYS A 218 13.18 -18.26 3.68
C LYS A 218 11.99 -17.31 3.59
N GLU A 219 11.02 -17.43 4.48
CA GLU A 219 9.85 -16.56 4.53
C GLU A 219 10.25 -15.13 4.92
N GLU A 220 11.10 -14.99 5.93
CA GLU A 220 11.59 -13.70 6.41
C GLU A 220 12.50 -12.99 5.42
N ILE A 221 13.11 -13.70 4.47
CA ILE A 221 13.85 -13.07 3.36
C ILE A 221 12.89 -12.67 2.23
N VAL A 222 12.00 -13.56 1.82
CA VAL A 222 11.17 -13.37 0.62
C VAL A 222 10.13 -12.28 0.84
N SER A 223 9.44 -12.29 1.98
CA SER A 223 8.31 -11.40 2.22
C SER A 223 8.69 -9.91 2.30
N PRO A 224 9.73 -9.49 3.04
CA PRO A 224 10.18 -8.09 3.04
C PRO A 224 10.71 -7.62 1.69
N VAL A 225 11.38 -8.50 0.92
CA VAL A 225 11.86 -8.18 -0.43
C VAL A 225 10.69 -7.92 -1.37
N LEU A 226 9.66 -8.78 -1.35
CA LEU A 226 8.44 -8.58 -2.15
C LEU A 226 7.74 -7.25 -1.77
N ALA A 227 7.60 -6.98 -0.47
CA ALA A 227 6.99 -5.74 0.01
C ALA A 227 7.80 -4.49 -0.41
N GLY A 228 9.12 -4.51 -0.24
CA GLY A 228 9.99 -3.41 -0.65
C GLY A 228 9.97 -3.14 -2.16
N LEU A 229 10.04 -4.21 -2.97
CA LEU A 229 9.91 -4.10 -4.43
C LEU A 229 8.53 -3.56 -4.84
N ALA A 230 7.46 -4.00 -4.16
CA ALA A 230 6.11 -3.48 -4.41
C ALA A 230 6.05 -1.97 -4.16
N VAL A 231 6.57 -1.49 -3.02
CA VAL A 231 6.60 -0.05 -2.70
C VAL A 231 7.35 0.77 -3.76
N ILE A 232 8.59 0.36 -4.09
CA ILE A 232 9.44 1.08 -5.04
C ILE A 232 8.78 1.14 -6.43
N THR A 233 8.29 0.00 -6.91
CA THR A 233 7.65 -0.08 -8.22
C THR A 233 6.33 0.71 -8.26
N LEU A 234 5.57 0.76 -7.17
CA LEU A 234 4.33 1.55 -7.10
C LEU A 234 4.62 3.05 -7.20
N ILE A 235 5.51 3.55 -6.35
CA ILE A 235 5.85 4.98 -6.30
C ILE A 235 6.37 5.42 -7.67
N THR A 236 7.25 4.61 -8.26
CA THR A 236 7.79 4.86 -9.59
C THR A 236 6.70 4.82 -10.66
N GLY A 237 5.85 3.79 -10.65
CA GLY A 237 4.77 3.60 -11.62
C GLY A 237 3.75 4.72 -11.62
N LEU A 238 3.24 5.10 -10.44
CA LEU A 238 2.28 6.19 -10.30
C LEU A 238 2.88 7.56 -10.64
N THR A 239 4.15 7.79 -10.28
CA THR A 239 4.85 9.02 -10.64
C THR A 239 5.01 9.12 -12.16
N MET A 240 5.45 8.04 -12.82
CA MET A 240 5.58 7.96 -14.28
C MET A 240 4.24 8.14 -14.98
N ALA A 241 3.17 7.51 -14.46
CA ALA A 241 1.83 7.61 -15.03
C ALA A 241 1.34 9.07 -15.09
N MET A 242 1.62 9.81 -14.02
CA MET A 242 1.28 11.22 -13.85
C MET A 242 2.10 12.15 -14.72
N VAL A 243 3.42 11.94 -14.80
CA VAL A 243 4.28 12.71 -15.71
C VAL A 243 3.80 12.50 -17.16
N GLY A 244 3.46 11.27 -17.52
CA GLY A 244 2.88 10.95 -18.83
C GLY A 244 1.60 11.72 -19.14
N ARG A 245 0.67 11.81 -18.18
CA ARG A 245 -0.58 12.58 -18.34
C ARG A 245 -0.30 14.06 -18.57
N ARG A 246 0.60 14.66 -17.80
CA ARG A 246 0.97 16.08 -17.96
C ARG A 246 1.62 16.37 -19.31
N LEU A 247 2.50 15.49 -19.78
CA LEU A 247 3.13 15.61 -21.09
C LEU A 247 2.10 15.51 -22.22
N ALA A 248 1.10 14.63 -22.09
CA ALA A 248 0.01 14.53 -23.04
C ALA A 248 -0.87 15.80 -23.06
N SER A 249 -1.23 16.34 -21.89
CA SER A 249 -2.04 17.57 -21.80
C SER A 249 -1.33 18.81 -22.35
N ARG A 250 0.01 18.86 -22.32
CA ARG A 250 0.79 19.96 -22.93
C ARG A 250 0.88 19.89 -24.45
N LYS A 251 0.67 18.72 -25.04
CA LYS A 251 0.73 18.51 -26.49
C LYS A 251 -0.58 18.80 -27.22
N VAL A 252 -1.68 19.02 -26.50
CA VAL A 252 -2.92 19.53 -27.09
C VAL A 252 -2.71 21.04 -27.29
N PRO A 253 -2.58 21.54 -28.54
CA PRO A 253 -2.51 22.97 -28.78
C PRO A 253 -3.82 23.59 -28.29
N VAL A 254 -3.73 24.69 -27.57
CA VAL A 254 -4.87 25.59 -27.37
C VAL A 254 -5.19 26.14 -28.76
N SER A 255 -6.08 25.47 -29.50
CA SER A 255 -6.77 26.12 -30.61
C SER A 255 -7.70 27.14 -29.97
N SER A 256 -7.27 28.40 -30.03
CA SER A 256 -8.03 29.59 -29.68
C SER A 256 -9.45 29.52 -30.26
N THR A 257 -10.44 29.63 -29.38
CA THR A 257 -11.78 30.14 -29.68
C THR A 257 -12.04 31.29 -28.72
#